data_AF-A0A2K3MZR5-F1
#
_entry.id   AF-A0A2K3MZR5-F1
#
_cell.length_a   1.000
_cell.length_b   1.000
_cell.length_c   1.000
_cell.angle_alpha   90.00
_cell.angle_beta   90.00
_cell.angle_gamma   90.00
#
_symmetry.space_group_name_H-M   'P 1'
#
loop_
_entity.id
_entity.type
_entity.pdbx_description
1 polymer ?
#
loop_
_entity_poly.entity_id
_entity_poly.type
_entity_poly.pdbx_seq_one_letter_code
_entity_poly.pdbx_strand_id
1 'polypeptide(L)'
;MLIRKASAEHVYLVLLQNGNLVAEDKIEKALEIISETCWDGDMSLTKHQRLELFELVGLEVGPSSKNSDGTRKTSSKKPKDLDENASYSSLVESSGF
;
A
#
# COMPACT_ATOMS: atom_id res chain seq x y z
N MET A 1 -5.27 9.65 -11.78
CA MET A 1 -3.95 10.32 -11.86
C MET A 1 -3.82 11.42 -10.82
N LEU A 2 -4.73 12.40 -10.79
CA LEU A 2 -4.72 13.58 -9.91
C LEU A 2 -4.43 13.33 -8.41
N ILE A 3 -4.90 12.21 -7.85
CA ILE A 3 -4.72 11.92 -6.43
C ILE A 3 -3.23 11.82 -6.06
N ARG A 4 -2.40 11.16 -6.89
CA ARG A 4 -0.95 11.00 -6.58
C ARG A 4 -0.22 12.34 -6.60
N LYS A 5 -0.54 13.19 -7.58
CA LYS A 5 0.03 14.54 -7.67
C LYS A 5 -0.40 15.41 -6.48
N ALA A 6 -1.70 15.44 -6.18
CA ALA A 6 -2.21 16.18 -5.02
C ALA A 6 -1.62 15.69 -3.68
N SER A 7 -1.38 14.38 -3.56
CA SER A 7 -0.67 13.81 -2.40
C SER A 7 0.78 14.28 -2.34
N ALA A 8 1.50 14.30 -3.46
CA ALA A 8 2.88 14.79 -3.50
C ALA A 8 2.97 16.28 -3.11
N GLU A 9 2.05 17.11 -3.61
CA GLU A 9 1.92 18.52 -3.21
C GLU A 9 1.66 18.67 -1.70
N HIS A 10 0.80 17.82 -1.13
CA HIS A 10 0.59 17.81 0.32
C HIS A 10 1.84 17.40 1.09
N VAL A 11 2.56 16.37 0.64
CA VAL A 11 3.80 15.92 1.29
C VAL A 11 4.87 17.02 1.23
N TYR A 12 4.97 17.76 0.12
CA TYR A 12 5.85 18.93 -0.01
C TYR A 12 5.57 19.97 1.08
N LEU A 13 4.30 20.35 1.26
CA LEU A 13 3.90 21.33 2.27
C LEU A 13 4.15 20.82 3.70
N VAL A 14 3.85 19.55 3.97
CA VAL A 14 4.07 18.94 5.28
C VAL A 14 5.56 18.90 5.62
N LEU A 15 6.43 18.57 4.66
CA LEU A 15 7.88 18.59 4.87
C LEU A 15 8.41 19.99 5.19
N LEU A 16 7.94 21.02 4.49
CA LEU A 16 8.32 22.40 4.79
C LEU A 16 7.85 22.86 6.17
N GLN A 17 6.61 22.51 6.54
CA GLN A 17 6.04 22.87 7.85
C GLN A 17 6.72 22.13 9.01
N ASN A 18 7.20 20.91 8.77
CA ASN A 18 7.81 20.04 9.76
C ASN A 18 9.32 19.84 9.52
N GLY A 19 9.99 20.83 8.95
CA GLY A 19 11.40 20.74 8.55
C GLY A 19 12.39 20.50 9.70
N ASN A 20 11.92 20.44 10.95
CA ASN A 20 12.73 20.04 12.10
C ASN A 20 12.70 18.52 12.41
N LEU A 21 11.79 17.76 11.79
CA LEU A 21 11.61 16.33 12.07
C LEU A 21 12.53 15.43 11.24
N VAL A 22 13.08 15.96 10.15
CA VAL A 22 13.97 15.27 9.23
C VAL A 22 15.25 16.11 9.12
N ALA A 23 16.40 15.47 8.92
CA ALA A 23 17.65 16.20 8.76
C ALA A 23 17.60 17.08 7.49
N GLU A 24 18.21 18.28 7.55
CA GLU A 24 18.10 19.30 6.50
C GLU A 24 18.56 18.80 5.13
N ASP A 25 19.65 18.01 5.10
CA ASP A 25 20.19 17.36 3.90
C ASP A 25 19.19 16.37 3.27
N LYS A 26 18.44 15.66 4.10
CA LYS A 26 17.42 14.70 3.65
C LYS A 26 16.15 15.40 3.19
N ILE A 27 15.82 16.56 3.77
CA ILE A 27 14.67 17.37 3.35
C ILE A 27 14.89 17.92 1.95
N GLU A 28 16.05 18.53 1.67
CA GLU A 28 16.34 19.05 0.33
C GLU A 28 16.18 17.96 -0.73
N LYS A 29 16.77 16.79 -0.48
CA LYS A 29 16.68 15.65 -1.39
C LYS A 29 15.24 15.11 -1.52
N ALA A 30 14.47 15.09 -0.44
CA ALA A 30 13.06 14.71 -0.48
C ALA A 30 12.22 15.69 -1.34
N LEU A 31 12.48 16.99 -1.22
CA LEU A 31 11.79 18.03 -1.99
C LEU A 31 12.15 17.96 -3.48
N GLU A 32 13.41 17.66 -3.82
CA GLU A 32 13.87 17.40 -5.18
C GLU A 32 13.07 16.24 -5.79
N ILE A 33 13.02 15.08 -5.12
CA ILE A 33 12.26 13.92 -5.59
C ILE A 33 10.79 14.28 -5.79
N ILE A 34 10.16 14.98 -4.84
CA ILE A 34 8.75 15.35 -4.94
C ILE A 34 8.48 16.27 -6.15
N SER A 35 9.39 17.20 -6.42
CA SER A 35 9.20 18.22 -7.45
C SER A 35 9.50 17.69 -8.86
N GLU A 36 10.50 16.82 -9.00
CA GLU A 36 10.93 16.29 -10.29
C GLU A 36 10.18 15.03 -10.72
N THR A 37 9.58 14.31 -9.76
CA THR A 37 8.82 13.10 -10.07
C THR A 37 7.55 13.45 -10.86
N CYS A 38 7.41 12.87 -12.04
CA CYS A 38 6.16 12.88 -12.79
C CYS A 38 5.12 11.97 -12.11
N TRP A 39 4.43 12.45 -11.07
CA TRP A 39 3.42 11.70 -10.30
C TRP A 39 2.19 11.28 -11.11
N ASP A 40 1.93 11.99 -12.20
CA ASP A 40 0.95 11.61 -13.21
C ASP A 40 1.54 10.71 -14.32
N GLY A 41 2.74 10.16 -14.13
CA GLY A 41 3.38 9.23 -15.06
C GLY A 41 3.13 7.76 -14.72
N ASP A 42 3.88 6.88 -15.37
CA ASP A 42 3.79 5.44 -15.14
C ASP A 42 4.14 5.06 -13.69
N MET A 43 3.40 4.09 -13.16
CA MET A 43 3.53 3.66 -11.77
C MET A 43 4.85 2.92 -11.53
N SER A 44 5.40 2.23 -12.53
CA SER A 44 6.68 1.54 -12.38
C SER A 44 7.84 2.52 -12.16
N LEU A 45 7.83 3.65 -12.88
CA LEU A 45 8.83 4.70 -12.78
C LEU A 45 8.74 5.45 -11.44
N THR A 46 7.52 5.84 -11.05
CA THR A 46 7.27 6.57 -9.79
C THR A 46 7.46 5.72 -8.54
N LYS A 47 7.43 4.38 -8.65
CA LYS A 47 7.61 3.47 -7.51
C LYS A 47 9.00 3.60 -6.88
N HIS A 48 10.05 3.72 -7.70
CA HIS A 48 11.41 3.84 -7.18
C HIS A 48 11.61 5.15 -6.41
N GLN A 49 11.21 6.28 -7.01
CA GLN A 49 11.23 7.60 -6.39
C GLN A 49 10.43 7.64 -5.08
N ARG A 50 9.26 6.99 -5.05
CA ARG A 50 8.45 6.89 -3.83
C ARG A 50 9.14 6.10 -2.71
N LEU A 51 9.85 5.02 -3.05
CA LEU A 51 10.60 4.23 -2.07
C LEU A 51 11.77 5.01 -1.50
N GLU A 52 12.54 5.68 -2.36
CA GLU A 52 13.64 6.54 -1.93
C GLU A 52 13.14 7.68 -1.02
N LEU A 53 12.00 8.29 -1.36
CA LEU A 53 11.36 9.31 -0.52
C LEU A 53 11.02 8.76 0.88
N PHE A 54 10.49 7.55 0.97
CA PHE A 54 10.18 6.93 2.27
C PHE A 54 11.43 6.67 3.11
N GLU A 55 12.50 6.20 2.49
CA GLU A 55 13.78 5.99 3.17
C GLU A 55 14.36 7.32 3.71
N LEU A 56 14.28 8.40 2.93
CA LEU A 56 14.75 9.73 3.32
C LEU A 56 13.99 10.29 4.53
N VAL A 57 12.68 10.11 4.59
CA VAL A 57 11.83 10.60 5.70
C VAL A 57 11.75 9.62 6.87
N GLY A 58 12.47 8.50 6.81
CA GLY A 58 12.48 7.48 7.87
C GLY A 58 11.18 6.68 8.00
N LEU A 59 10.39 6.59 6.92
CA LEU A 59 9.23 5.71 6.87
C LEU A 59 9.70 4.28 6.58
N GLU A 60 9.48 3.37 7.52
CA GLU A 60 9.71 1.93 7.33
C GLU A 60 8.80 1.40 6.21
N VAL A 61 9.38 1.17 5.03
CA VAL A 61 8.69 0.48 3.95
C VAL A 61 8.79 -1.01 4.25
N GLY A 62 7.71 -1.58 4.82
CA GLY A 62 7.60 -3.02 5.01
C GLY A 62 7.93 -3.80 3.73
N PRO A 63 8.37 -5.07 3.85
CA PRO A 63 8.96 -5.80 2.73
C PRO A 63 8.04 -5.74 1.51
N SER A 64 8.53 -5.11 0.44
CA SER A 64 7.84 -5.05 -0.86
C SER A 64 7.62 -6.50 -1.31
N SER A 65 6.45 -7.06 -1.01
CA SER A 65 6.08 -8.40 -1.42
C SER A 65 6.12 -8.42 -2.94
N LYS A 66 7.22 -8.92 -3.47
CA LYS A 66 7.40 -9.22 -4.88
C LYS A 66 6.43 -10.37 -5.09
N ASN A 67 5.23 -10.08 -5.60
CA ASN A 67 4.34 -11.12 -6.10
C ASN A 67 5.04 -11.75 -7.31
N SER A 68 5.95 -12.68 -7.04
CA SER A 68 6.41 -13.65 -8.01
C SER A 68 5.21 -14.53 -8.31
N ASP A 69 4.58 -14.24 -9.44
CA ASP A 69 3.70 -15.17 -10.13
C ASP A 69 4.49 -16.48 -10.32
N GLY A 70 4.16 -17.46 -9.48
CA GLY A 70 4.94 -18.66 -9.27
C GLY A 70 3.99 -19.79 -8.94
N THR A 71 3.40 -20.35 -10.00
CA THR A 71 2.70 -21.64 -10.09
C THR A 71 2.92 -22.54 -8.87
N ARG A 72 1.91 -22.63 -7.98
CA ARG A 72 1.73 -23.80 -7.10
C ARG A 72 0.47 -24.55 -7.51
N LYS A 73 0.63 -25.45 -8.48
CA LYS A 73 -0.21 -26.65 -8.55
C LYS A 73 0.31 -27.64 -7.50
N THR A 74 -0.31 -27.65 -6.33
CA THR A 74 -0.47 -28.86 -5.50
C THR A 74 -1.84 -28.83 -4.85
N SER A 75 -2.86 -29.09 -5.66
CA SER A 75 -4.17 -29.52 -5.21
C SER A 75 -4.04 -30.87 -4.51
N SER A 76 -4.15 -30.89 -3.17
CA SER A 76 -5.01 -31.84 -2.44
C SER A 76 -4.70 -31.85 -0.93
N LYS A 77 -5.47 -31.08 -0.16
CA LYS A 77 -6.48 -31.60 0.80
C LYS A 77 -6.97 -30.50 1.75
N LYS A 78 -8.23 -30.11 1.53
CA LYS A 78 -9.23 -29.50 2.43
C LYS A 78 -8.84 -28.25 3.24
N PRO A 79 -9.36 -27.07 2.86
CA PRO A 79 -10.11 -26.26 3.81
C PRO A 79 -11.52 -26.83 3.97
N LYS A 80 -11.97 -26.94 5.22
CA LYS A 80 -13.37 -27.20 5.58
C LYS A 80 -14.27 -26.23 4.81
N ASP A 81 -15.30 -26.78 4.17
CA ASP A 81 -16.53 -26.08 3.81
C ASP A 81 -16.94 -25.14 4.95
N LEU A 82 -16.82 -23.84 4.71
CA LEU A 82 -17.73 -22.86 5.29
C LEU A 82 -18.85 -22.69 4.26
N ASP A 83 -19.60 -23.77 4.08
CA ASP A 83 -20.90 -23.70 3.43
C ASP A 83 -21.84 -22.96 4.39
N GLU A 84 -21.96 -21.64 4.20
CA GLU A 84 -22.90 -20.79 4.95
C GLU A 84 -24.36 -21.30 4.86
N ASN A 85 -24.66 -22.20 3.93
CA ASN A 85 -25.97 -22.84 3.79
C ASN A 85 -26.32 -23.79 4.96
N ALA A 86 -25.34 -24.29 5.71
CA ALA A 86 -25.59 -25.15 6.88
C ALA A 86 -26.17 -24.38 8.08
N SER A 87 -25.87 -23.08 8.21
CA SER A 87 -26.39 -22.25 9.31
C SER A 87 -27.89 -21.93 9.18
N TYR A 88 -28.42 -21.90 7.96
CA TYR A 88 -29.84 -21.59 7.72
C TYR A 88 -30.77 -22.75 8.04
N SER A 89 -30.28 -24.00 7.97
CA SER A 89 -31.09 -25.18 8.29
C SER A 89 -31.43 -25.28 9.80
N SER A 90 -30.59 -24.72 10.67
CA SER A 90 -30.85 -24.69 12.13
C SER A 90 -32.03 -23.81 12.53
N LEU A 91 -32.44 -22.86 11.68
CA LEU A 91 -33.50 -21.89 11.97
C LEU A 91 -34.91 -22.41 11.61
N VAL A 92 -35.02 -23.53 10.91
CA VAL A 92 -36.32 -24.12 10.52
C VAL A 92 -36.70 -25.32 11.40
N GLU A 93 -35.72 -26.03 11.98
CA GLU A 93 -35.98 -27.15 12.90
C GLU A 93 -36.36 -26.70 14.33
N SER A 94 -36.06 -25.44 14.69
CA SER A 94 -36.37 -24.89 16.01
C SER A 94 -37.82 -24.40 16.16
N SER A 95 -38.59 -24.35 15.06
CA SER A 95 -40.00 -23.96 15.06
C SER A 95 -40.85 -25.14 14.62
N GLY A 96 -41.05 -26.09 15.54
CA GLY A 96 -41.93 -27.24 15.32
C GLY A 96 -43.33 -26.79 14.88
N PHE A 97 -43.68 -27.15 13.64
CA PHE A 97 -45.03 -27.24 13.11
C PHE A 97 -45.22 -28.64 12.51
#